data_AF-A0A6P5DL08-F1
#
_entry.id   AF-A0A6P5DL08-F1
#
_cell.length_a   1.000
_cell.length_b   1.000
_cell.length_c   1.000
_cell.angle_alpha   90.00
_cell.angle_beta   90.00
_cell.angle_gamma   90.00
#
_symmetry.space_group_name_H-M   'P 1'
#
loop_
_entity.id
_entity.type
_entity.pdbx_description
1 polymer ?
#
loop_
_entity_poly.entity_id
_entity_poly.type
_entity_poly.pdbx_seq_one_letter_code
_entity_poly.pdbx_strand_id
1 'polypeptide(L)'
;MNIRWKFSYGLYIFTYGIRFLKKTPWLWNTKHCWYNYPYQPLTPDLHYYYILELSFYWSLMFSQFTDIKRKDFAVMFLHHLVAILLITFSYVNNMARVGTLILCLHDSADALLEAAKMANYAKFQKICDLLFVMFAMVFITTRLGVFPLWVLNTTLFESWEIVGPYPSWWVFNLLLLVIQGLNCFWSYLIVKIACKAISKGKVSKDDRSDIESSSDEEDSEPPGKNPHTATTTNGTSGTNGYLLTGACAMDD
;
A
#
# COMPACT_ATOMS: atom_id res chain seq x y z
N MET A 1 -3.22 -5.00 17.83
CA MET A 1 -3.00 -3.54 18.03
C MET A 1 -4.14 -2.73 17.40
N ASN A 2 -4.62 -1.66 18.05
CA ASN A 2 -5.74 -0.85 17.53
C ASN A 2 -5.38 -0.06 16.26
N ILE A 3 -6.11 -0.26 15.16
CA ILE A 3 -5.91 0.48 13.88
C ILE A 3 -6.02 2.00 14.10
N ARG A 4 -6.98 2.43 14.93
CA ARG A 4 -7.18 3.84 15.32
C ARG A 4 -5.92 4.49 15.92
N TRP A 5 -5.12 3.74 16.68
CA TRP A 5 -3.86 4.26 17.24
C TRP A 5 -2.82 4.46 16.14
N LYS A 6 -2.62 3.46 15.27
CA LYS A 6 -1.67 3.51 14.15
C LYS A 6 -1.97 4.71 13.23
N PHE A 7 -3.25 4.93 12.89
CA PHE A 7 -3.68 6.11 12.12
C PHE A 7 -3.42 7.44 12.82
N SER A 8 -3.90 7.61 14.07
CA SER A 8 -3.75 8.88 14.79
C SER A 8 -2.29 9.27 14.99
N TYR A 9 -1.43 8.28 15.27
CA TYR A 9 0.00 8.47 15.38
C TYR A 9 0.62 8.85 14.03
N GLY A 10 0.37 8.07 12.98
CA GLY A 10 0.91 8.29 11.63
C GLY A 10 0.53 9.66 11.06
N LEU A 11 -0.71 10.11 11.27
CA LEU A 11 -1.16 11.44 10.85
C LEU A 11 -0.47 12.56 11.65
N TYR A 12 -0.32 12.39 12.97
CA TYR A 12 0.39 13.37 13.80
C TYR A 12 1.86 13.51 13.34
N ILE A 13 2.57 12.39 13.24
CA ILE A 13 4.01 12.41 12.97
C ILE A 13 4.32 12.89 11.55
N PHE A 14 3.53 12.47 10.55
CA PHE A 14 3.65 12.99 9.17
C PHE A 14 3.40 14.51 9.09
N THR A 15 2.34 15.01 9.75
CA THR A 15 2.07 16.47 9.74
C THR A 15 3.07 17.28 10.57
N TYR A 16 3.76 16.67 11.53
CA TYR A 16 4.91 17.26 12.22
C TYR A 16 6.13 17.30 11.29
N GLY A 17 6.49 16.17 10.67
CA GLY A 17 7.62 16.05 9.73
C GLY A 17 7.53 17.04 8.56
N ILE A 18 6.35 17.18 7.94
CA ILE A 18 6.12 18.17 6.87
C ILE A 18 6.29 19.61 7.37
N ARG A 19 5.82 19.94 8.58
CA ARG A 19 5.97 21.30 9.16
C ARG A 19 7.42 21.62 9.53
N PHE A 20 8.18 20.61 9.96
CA PHE A 20 9.61 20.72 10.23
C PHE A 20 10.39 20.91 8.92
N LEU A 21 10.29 19.94 8.00
CA LEU A 21 11.07 19.92 6.76
C LEU A 21 10.86 21.14 5.86
N LYS A 22 9.64 21.71 5.82
CA LYS A 22 9.37 22.95 5.06
C LYS A 22 10.25 24.14 5.47
N LYS A 23 10.77 24.15 6.70
CA LYS A 23 11.68 25.19 7.21
C LYS A 23 13.17 24.89 6.93
N THR A 24 13.49 23.70 6.40
CA THR A 24 14.87 23.21 6.27
C THR A 24 15.36 23.32 4.82
N PRO A 25 16.62 23.71 4.57
CA PRO A 25 17.13 23.86 3.21
C PRO A 25 17.30 22.52 2.49
N TRP A 26 17.53 21.42 3.24
CA TRP A 26 17.73 20.09 2.67
C TRP A 26 16.47 19.43 2.11
N LEU A 27 15.27 19.96 2.40
CA LEU A 27 14.05 19.56 1.68
C LEU A 27 14.08 19.99 0.21
N TRP A 28 14.74 21.10 -0.11
CA TRP A 28 14.71 21.72 -1.45
C TRP A 28 15.97 21.44 -2.27
N ASN A 29 17.11 21.23 -1.60
CA ASN A 29 18.37 20.86 -2.22
C ASN A 29 19.11 19.86 -1.31
N THR A 30 19.20 18.62 -1.77
CA THR A 30 19.74 17.47 -1.04
C THR A 30 21.22 17.61 -0.68
N LYS A 31 22.01 18.45 -1.38
CA LYS A 31 23.41 18.72 -1.01
C LYS A 31 23.56 19.29 0.41
N HIS A 32 22.54 20.00 0.91
CA HIS A 32 22.53 20.47 2.31
C HIS A 32 22.42 19.35 3.34
N CYS A 33 22.12 18.10 2.96
CA CYS A 33 22.27 16.95 3.85
C CYS A 33 23.74 16.69 4.24
N TRP A 34 24.70 17.06 3.39
CA TRP A 34 26.11 16.68 3.53
C TRP A 34 27.04 17.83 3.92
N TYR A 35 26.66 19.09 3.64
CA TYR A 35 27.46 20.23 4.08
C TYR A 35 27.64 20.26 5.60
N ASN A 36 28.90 20.43 6.02
CA ASN A 36 29.40 20.33 7.40
C ASN A 36 29.14 18.97 8.07
N TYR A 37 28.93 17.88 7.32
CA TYR A 37 28.99 16.53 7.87
C TYR A 37 30.45 16.17 8.25
N PRO A 38 30.73 15.52 9.40
CA PRO A 38 29.80 15.04 10.43
C PRO A 38 29.47 16.06 11.54
N TYR A 39 29.96 17.29 11.46
CA TYR A 39 29.79 18.37 12.46
C TYR A 39 28.47 19.16 12.31
N GLN A 40 27.34 18.46 12.16
CA GLN A 40 26.02 19.08 12.04
C GLN A 40 25.38 19.25 13.43
N PRO A 41 24.85 20.44 13.77
CA PRO A 41 24.18 20.63 15.07
C PRO A 41 22.82 19.90 15.08
N LEU A 42 22.65 18.99 16.05
CA LEU A 42 21.39 18.32 16.31
C LEU A 42 20.45 19.25 17.08
N THR A 43 19.41 19.78 16.42
CA THR A 43 18.41 20.63 17.09
C THR A 43 17.44 19.80 17.94
N PRO A 44 16.83 20.38 18.99
CA PRO A 44 15.85 19.67 19.82
C PRO A 44 14.65 19.13 19.01
N ASP A 45 14.14 19.91 18.05
CA ASP A 45 13.05 19.47 17.14
C ASP A 45 13.45 18.21 16.35
N LEU A 46 14.67 18.19 15.82
CA LEU A 46 15.21 17.06 15.05
C LEU A 46 15.41 15.83 15.94
N HIS A 47 15.87 16.02 17.18
CA HIS A 47 15.96 14.96 18.18
C HIS A 47 14.58 14.38 18.52
N TYR A 48 13.60 15.21 18.86
CA TYR A 48 12.25 14.74 19.19
C TYR A 48 11.57 14.05 18.01
N TYR A 49 11.75 14.53 16.78
CA TYR A 49 11.24 13.83 15.58
C TYR A 49 11.77 12.40 15.51
N TYR A 50 13.08 12.24 15.64
CA TYR A 50 13.76 10.94 15.59
C TYR A 50 13.33 9.98 16.71
N ILE A 51 13.24 10.47 17.95
CA ILE A 51 12.85 9.63 19.10
C ILE A 51 11.40 9.18 19.00
N LEU A 52 10.49 10.04 18.52
CA LEU A 52 9.10 9.68 18.25
C LEU A 52 9.03 8.58 17.18
N GLU A 53 9.62 8.80 16.00
CA GLU A 53 9.64 7.83 14.90
C GLU A 53 10.23 6.48 15.33
N LEU A 54 11.40 6.49 15.97
CA LEU A 54 12.04 5.27 16.47
C LEU A 54 11.13 4.50 17.44
N SER A 55 10.45 5.22 18.34
CA SER A 55 9.49 4.62 19.29
C SER A 55 8.28 4.01 18.58
N PHE A 56 7.78 4.66 17.52
CA PHE A 56 6.68 4.15 16.71
C PHE A 56 7.08 2.88 15.96
N TYR A 57 8.22 2.88 15.26
CA TYR A 57 8.74 1.72 14.55
C TYR A 57 9.02 0.54 15.50
N TRP A 58 9.51 0.78 16.73
CA TRP A 58 9.59 -0.26 17.77
C TRP A 58 8.22 -0.79 18.18
N SER A 59 7.22 0.09 18.35
CA SER A 59 5.85 -0.36 18.67
C SER A 59 5.26 -1.24 17.56
N LEU A 60 5.53 -0.93 16.30
CA LEU A 60 5.14 -1.74 15.15
C LEU A 60 5.89 -3.08 15.13
N MET A 61 7.21 -3.04 15.33
CA MET A 61 8.10 -4.20 15.40
C MET A 61 7.63 -5.24 16.43
N PHE A 62 7.19 -4.82 17.62
CA PHE A 62 6.64 -5.77 18.60
C PHE A 62 5.18 -6.14 18.31
N SER A 63 4.35 -5.19 17.82
CA SER A 63 2.93 -5.46 17.57
C SER A 63 2.69 -6.63 16.60
N GLN A 64 3.56 -6.83 15.60
CA GLN A 64 3.41 -7.90 14.61
C GLN A 64 3.45 -9.32 15.19
N PHE A 65 4.03 -9.52 16.38
CA PHE A 65 4.01 -10.81 17.08
C PHE A 65 2.66 -11.08 17.78
N THR A 66 1.87 -10.04 18.03
CA THR A 66 0.53 -10.11 18.64
C THR A 66 -0.62 -9.97 17.63
N ASP A 67 -0.36 -9.30 16.50
CA ASP A 67 -1.27 -9.23 15.37
C ASP A 67 -1.27 -10.57 14.60
N ILE A 68 -2.39 -10.92 13.94
CA ILE A 68 -2.55 -12.22 13.26
C ILE A 68 -1.47 -12.42 12.18
N LYS A 69 -0.72 -13.52 12.26
CA LYS A 69 0.42 -13.82 11.39
C LYS A 69 -0.02 -13.95 9.92
N ARG A 70 0.35 -12.96 9.11
CA ARG A 70 0.04 -12.92 7.66
C ARG A 70 1.13 -13.58 6.82
N LYS A 71 0.83 -13.85 5.54
CA LYS A 71 1.78 -14.45 4.58
C LYS A 71 3.00 -13.55 4.29
N ASP A 72 2.87 -12.24 4.51
CA ASP A 72 3.93 -11.23 4.38
C ASP A 72 4.75 -11.00 5.67
N PHE A 73 4.51 -11.77 6.74
CA PHE A 73 5.13 -11.55 8.06
C PHE A 73 6.66 -11.40 8.02
N ALA A 74 7.38 -12.30 7.36
CA ALA A 74 8.84 -12.25 7.32
C ALA A 74 9.38 -11.01 6.59
N VAL A 75 8.67 -10.57 5.53
CA VAL A 75 9.03 -9.39 4.73
C VAL A 75 8.77 -8.12 5.54
N MET A 76 7.63 -8.05 6.24
CA MET A 76 7.33 -6.94 7.15
C MET A 76 8.27 -6.91 8.36
N PHE A 77 8.65 -8.06 8.93
CA PHE A 77 9.61 -8.12 10.03
C PHE A 77 10.97 -7.58 9.61
N LEU A 78 11.50 -8.06 8.47
CA LEU A 78 12.75 -7.57 7.89
C LEU A 78 12.69 -6.07 7.60
N HIS A 79 11.56 -5.57 7.08
CA HIS A 79 11.37 -4.15 6.84
C HIS A 79 11.51 -3.30 8.10
N HIS A 80 10.75 -3.61 9.16
CA HIS A 80 10.84 -2.86 10.42
C HIS A 80 12.23 -2.96 11.03
N LEU A 81 12.92 -4.10 10.88
CA LEU A 81 14.29 -4.28 11.37
C LEU A 81 15.25 -3.33 10.63
N VAL A 82 15.21 -3.33 9.30
CA VAL A 82 16.05 -2.45 8.48
C VAL A 82 15.69 -0.97 8.69
N ALA A 83 14.41 -0.63 8.88
CA ALA A 83 13.97 0.73 9.20
C ALA A 83 14.50 1.21 10.57
N ILE A 84 14.35 0.40 11.63
CA ILE A 84 14.91 0.71 12.96
C ILE A 84 16.44 0.86 12.89
N LEU A 85 17.12 -0.02 12.14
CA LEU A 85 18.56 0.09 11.90
C LEU A 85 18.92 1.38 11.16
N LEU A 86 18.20 1.77 10.10
CA LEU A 86 18.43 3.02 9.36
C LEU A 86 18.21 4.27 10.23
N ILE A 87 17.14 4.30 11.02
CA ILE A 87 16.83 5.42 11.94
C ILE A 87 17.95 5.52 12.99
N THR A 88 18.27 4.43 13.66
CA THR A 88 19.33 4.40 14.69
C THR A 88 20.69 4.75 14.11
N PHE A 89 21.05 4.18 12.96
CA PHE A 89 22.36 4.38 12.33
C PHE A 89 22.52 5.79 11.76
N SER A 90 21.49 6.36 11.13
CA SER A 90 21.53 7.76 10.66
C SER A 90 21.61 8.74 11.82
N TYR A 91 20.94 8.46 12.93
CA TYR A 91 21.03 9.28 14.14
C TYR A 91 22.43 9.24 14.76
N VAL A 92 22.97 8.05 15.04
CA VAL A 92 24.28 7.88 15.71
C VAL A 92 25.45 8.39 14.86
N ASN A 93 25.36 8.28 13.52
CA ASN A 93 26.39 8.81 12.61
C ASN A 93 26.17 10.30 12.24
N ASN A 94 25.20 10.99 12.83
CA ASN A 94 24.83 12.37 12.52
C ASN A 94 24.46 12.62 11.03
N MET A 95 23.89 11.61 10.35
CA MET A 95 23.25 11.72 9.04
C MET A 95 21.77 12.11 9.16
N ALA A 96 21.43 12.88 10.21
CA ALA A 96 20.04 13.13 10.60
C ALA A 96 19.25 13.91 9.55
N ARG A 97 19.89 14.81 8.79
CA ARG A 97 19.24 15.58 7.71
C ARG A 97 18.65 14.68 6.64
N VAL A 98 19.44 13.76 6.06
CA VAL A 98 18.94 12.84 5.03
C VAL A 98 17.94 11.83 5.61
N GLY A 99 18.12 11.39 6.85
CA GLY A 99 17.16 10.51 7.50
C GLY A 99 15.78 11.15 7.75
N THR A 100 15.70 12.47 7.99
CA THR A 100 14.38 13.14 8.01
C THR A 100 13.66 13.14 6.66
N LEU A 101 14.40 13.20 5.55
CA LEU A 101 13.82 13.06 4.21
C LEU A 101 13.31 11.63 4.00
N ILE A 102 14.09 10.63 4.42
CA ILE A 102 13.72 9.21 4.36
C ILE A 102 12.42 8.96 5.15
N LEU A 103 12.37 9.40 6.41
CA LEU A 103 11.21 9.25 7.31
C LEU A 103 9.95 9.87 6.70
N CYS A 104 9.94 11.18 6.47
CA CYS A 104 8.75 11.88 5.99
C CYS A 104 8.26 11.40 4.62
N LEU A 105 9.19 11.00 3.74
CA LEU A 105 8.84 10.35 2.47
C LEU A 105 8.15 9.01 2.73
N HIS A 106 8.59 8.24 3.73
CA HIS A 106 7.97 6.97 4.08
C HIS A 106 6.55 7.15 4.66
N ASP A 107 6.37 8.02 5.65
CA ASP A 107 5.07 8.21 6.34
C ASP A 107 3.94 8.69 5.43
N SER A 108 4.28 9.39 4.35
CA SER A 108 3.33 10.03 3.42
C SER A 108 2.30 9.07 2.81
N ALA A 109 2.71 7.85 2.48
CA ALA A 109 1.82 6.81 1.96
C ALA A 109 1.11 6.05 3.10
N ASP A 110 1.81 5.85 4.23
CA ASP A 110 1.34 5.00 5.33
C ASP A 110 0.14 5.64 6.06
N ALA A 111 0.10 6.98 6.17
CA ALA A 111 -1.07 7.71 6.66
C ALA A 111 -2.34 7.45 5.81
N LEU A 112 -2.20 7.38 4.47
CA LEU A 112 -3.32 7.04 3.57
C LEU A 112 -3.72 5.57 3.68
N LEU A 113 -2.75 4.67 3.86
CA LEU A 113 -3.01 3.23 4.04
C LEU A 113 -3.79 2.93 5.32
N GLU A 114 -3.42 3.57 6.45
CA GLU A 114 -4.18 3.44 7.69
C GLU A 114 -5.57 4.12 7.60
N ALA A 115 -5.69 5.23 6.87
CA ALA A 115 -7.00 5.83 6.57
C ALA A 115 -7.92 4.86 5.80
N ALA A 116 -7.39 4.20 4.75
CA ALA A 116 -8.15 3.22 3.97
C ALA A 116 -8.62 2.03 4.82
N LYS A 117 -7.75 1.51 5.71
CA LYS A 117 -8.10 0.46 6.68
C LYS A 117 -9.24 0.89 7.62
N MET A 118 -9.21 2.13 8.10
CA MET A 118 -10.31 2.66 8.93
C MET A 118 -11.62 2.84 8.14
N ALA A 119 -11.56 3.32 6.90
CA ALA A 119 -12.74 3.46 6.04
C ALA A 119 -13.39 2.09 5.74
N ASN A 120 -12.57 1.06 5.51
CA ASN A 120 -13.02 -0.33 5.39
C ASN A 120 -13.66 -0.85 6.69
N TYR A 121 -13.05 -0.58 7.85
CA TYR A 121 -13.62 -0.95 9.16
C TYR A 121 -14.98 -0.26 9.42
N ALA A 122 -15.14 0.99 8.97
CA ALA A 122 -16.41 1.73 9.00
C ALA A 122 -17.42 1.33 7.89
N LYS A 123 -17.09 0.34 7.04
CA LYS A 123 -17.88 -0.13 5.89
C LYS A 123 -18.16 0.94 4.81
N PHE A 124 -17.36 2.01 4.74
CA PHE A 124 -17.49 3.07 3.73
C PHE A 124 -16.70 2.74 2.46
N GLN A 125 -17.21 1.78 1.66
CA GLN A 125 -16.50 1.23 0.50
C GLN A 125 -16.00 2.29 -0.49
N LYS A 126 -16.84 3.26 -0.89
CA LYS A 126 -16.46 4.34 -1.83
C LYS A 126 -15.25 5.16 -1.33
N ILE A 127 -15.17 5.41 -0.02
CA ILE A 127 -14.08 6.15 0.61
C ILE A 127 -12.84 5.26 0.70
N CYS A 128 -13.01 3.97 1.05
CA CYS A 128 -11.93 2.99 1.05
C CYS A 128 -11.27 2.86 -0.34
N ASP A 129 -12.06 2.75 -1.41
CA ASP A 129 -11.56 2.61 -2.77
C ASP A 129 -10.82 3.87 -3.23
N LEU A 130 -11.37 5.06 -2.95
CA LEU A 130 -10.71 6.34 -3.23
C LEU A 130 -9.37 6.46 -2.48
N LEU A 131 -9.35 6.17 -1.17
CA LEU A 131 -8.14 6.21 -0.36
C LEU A 131 -7.11 5.18 -0.81
N PHE A 132 -7.53 4.00 -1.28
CA PHE A 132 -6.64 2.98 -1.83
C PHE A 132 -5.98 3.44 -3.15
N VAL A 133 -6.73 4.11 -4.04
CA VAL A 133 -6.17 4.69 -5.27
C VAL A 133 -5.21 5.83 -4.95
N MET A 134 -5.57 6.73 -4.01
CA MET A 134 -4.66 7.78 -3.54
C MET A 134 -3.38 7.21 -2.91
N PHE A 135 -3.51 6.20 -2.05
CA PHE A 135 -2.40 5.46 -1.46
C PHE A 135 -1.49 4.88 -2.56
N ALA A 136 -2.05 4.19 -3.55
CA ALA A 136 -1.28 3.58 -4.63
C ALA A 136 -0.47 4.62 -5.42
N MET A 137 -1.08 5.76 -5.79
CA MET A 137 -0.39 6.85 -6.48
C MET A 137 0.75 7.42 -5.63
N VAL A 138 0.49 7.79 -4.38
CA VAL A 138 1.50 8.36 -3.47
C VAL A 138 2.62 7.35 -3.19
N PHE A 139 2.29 6.09 -2.95
CA PHE A 139 3.27 5.03 -2.71
C PHE A 139 4.21 4.86 -3.91
N ILE A 140 3.66 4.68 -5.12
CA ILE A 140 4.49 4.50 -6.33
C ILE A 140 5.35 5.73 -6.61
N THR A 141 4.79 6.95 -6.56
CA THR A 141 5.55 8.18 -6.83
C THR A 141 6.66 8.42 -5.81
N THR A 142 6.39 8.23 -4.52
CA THR A 142 7.39 8.45 -3.47
C THR A 142 8.46 7.35 -3.43
N ARG A 143 8.08 6.08 -3.63
CA ARG A 143 8.99 4.93 -3.50
C ARG A 143 9.78 4.59 -4.76
N LEU A 144 9.21 4.79 -5.95
CA LEU A 144 9.89 4.48 -7.23
C LEU A 144 10.35 5.72 -7.99
N GLY A 145 9.77 6.89 -7.72
CA GLY A 145 10.25 8.16 -8.25
C GLY A 145 11.22 8.84 -7.28
N VAL A 146 10.67 9.46 -6.23
CA VAL A 146 11.44 10.37 -5.35
C VAL A 146 12.55 9.65 -4.59
N PHE A 147 12.30 8.49 -3.97
CA PHE A 147 13.33 7.81 -3.18
C PHE A 147 14.59 7.44 -4.01
N PRO A 148 14.52 6.74 -5.15
CA PRO A 148 15.73 6.44 -5.92
C PRO A 148 16.35 7.69 -6.58
N LEU A 149 15.54 8.60 -7.13
CA LEU A 149 16.06 9.74 -7.89
C LEU A 149 16.62 10.87 -7.03
N TRP A 150 16.13 11.05 -5.80
CA TRP A 150 16.65 12.05 -4.86
C TRP A 150 17.43 11.42 -3.71
N VAL A 151 16.82 10.49 -2.96
CA VAL A 151 17.41 9.97 -1.72
C VAL A 151 18.61 9.06 -2.01
N LEU A 152 18.46 8.02 -2.85
CA LEU A 152 19.61 7.18 -3.21
C LEU A 152 20.65 7.98 -4.01
N ASN A 153 20.22 8.90 -4.88
CA ASN A 153 21.16 9.76 -5.60
C ASN A 153 22.02 10.61 -4.64
N THR A 154 21.42 11.22 -3.62
CA THR A 154 22.17 12.03 -2.66
C THR A 154 23.05 11.19 -1.73
N THR A 155 22.62 9.99 -1.33
CA THR A 155 23.43 9.12 -0.43
C THR A 155 24.51 8.32 -1.15
N LEU A 156 24.38 8.07 -2.45
CA LEU A 156 25.40 7.38 -3.25
C LEU A 156 26.40 8.35 -3.88
N PHE A 157 25.93 9.44 -4.50
CA PHE A 157 26.78 10.33 -5.29
C PHE A 157 27.13 11.63 -4.57
N GLU A 158 26.13 12.40 -4.12
CA GLU A 158 26.40 13.73 -3.53
C GLU A 158 27.18 13.64 -2.20
N SER A 159 26.90 12.63 -1.37
CA SER A 159 27.67 12.40 -0.14
C SER A 159 29.14 12.06 -0.45
N TRP A 160 29.40 11.29 -1.51
CA TRP A 160 30.74 10.89 -1.92
C TRP A 160 31.51 12.07 -2.52
N GLU A 161 30.84 12.90 -3.32
CA GLU A 161 31.40 14.14 -3.89
C GLU A 161 31.76 15.16 -2.79
N ILE A 162 30.91 15.33 -1.77
CA ILE A 162 31.05 16.39 -0.75
C ILE A 162 31.90 15.95 0.45
N VAL A 163 31.79 14.70 0.91
CA VAL A 163 32.44 14.19 2.12
C VAL A 163 33.64 13.28 1.79
N GLY A 164 33.63 12.64 0.62
CA GLY A 164 34.57 11.57 0.28
C GLY A 164 34.19 10.21 0.90
N PRO A 165 35.08 9.21 0.82
CA PRO A 165 34.83 7.86 1.34
C PRO A 165 34.94 7.82 2.87
N TYR A 166 33.90 7.30 3.54
CA TYR A 166 33.90 7.05 4.99
C TYR A 166 33.22 5.70 5.32
N PRO A 167 33.60 4.98 6.40
CA PRO A 167 33.14 3.61 6.63
C PRO A 167 31.62 3.44 6.74
N SER A 168 30.91 4.38 7.36
CA SER A 168 29.46 4.30 7.52
C SER A 168 28.66 4.53 6.22
N TRP A 169 29.29 5.05 5.16
CA TRP A 169 28.68 5.19 3.84
C TRP A 169 28.21 3.85 3.26
N TRP A 170 29.05 2.81 3.37
CA TRP A 170 28.76 1.48 2.82
C TRP A 170 27.57 0.83 3.52
N VAL A 171 27.56 0.86 4.85
CA VAL A 171 26.48 0.26 5.67
C VAL A 171 25.16 1.00 5.44
N PHE A 172 25.17 2.33 5.40
CA PHE A 172 23.95 3.11 5.19
C PHE A 172 23.35 2.87 3.81
N ASN A 173 24.15 2.95 2.75
CA ASN A 173 23.66 2.72 1.40
C ASN A 173 23.20 1.28 1.17
N LEU A 174 23.88 0.28 1.76
CA LEU A 174 23.41 -1.10 1.71
C LEU A 174 22.01 -1.25 2.33
N LEU A 175 21.77 -0.68 3.51
CA LEU A 175 20.47 -0.72 4.17
C LEU A 175 19.38 0.03 3.36
N LEU A 176 19.71 1.15 2.72
CA LEU A 176 18.80 1.88 1.83
C LEU A 176 18.46 1.09 0.56
N LEU A 177 19.43 0.38 -0.03
CA LEU A 177 19.19 -0.51 -1.17
C LEU A 177 18.31 -1.71 -0.78
N VAL A 178 18.45 -2.25 0.43
CA VAL A 178 17.54 -3.29 0.95
C VAL A 178 16.11 -2.74 1.11
N ILE A 179 15.94 -1.55 1.70
CA ILE A 179 14.61 -0.88 1.73
C ILE A 179 14.07 -0.66 0.32
N GLN A 180 14.90 -0.26 -0.65
CA GLN A 180 14.43 -0.06 -2.01
C GLN A 180 14.00 -1.37 -2.69
N GLY A 181 14.70 -2.47 -2.47
CA GLY A 181 14.26 -3.80 -2.96
C GLY A 181 12.89 -4.19 -2.40
N LEU A 182 12.65 -3.94 -1.11
CA LEU A 182 11.36 -4.17 -0.47
C LEU A 182 10.26 -3.24 -1.02
N ASN A 183 10.58 -1.96 -1.23
CA ASN A 183 9.69 -0.97 -1.86
C ASN A 183 9.28 -1.39 -3.28
N CYS A 184 10.21 -1.90 -4.09
CA CYS A 184 9.92 -2.46 -5.41
C CYS A 184 8.99 -3.69 -5.31
N PHE A 185 9.20 -4.58 -4.33
CA PHE A 185 8.33 -5.73 -4.09
C PHE A 185 6.88 -5.34 -3.78
N TRP A 186 6.63 -4.41 -2.84
CA TRP A 186 5.25 -3.96 -2.58
C TRP A 186 4.67 -3.15 -3.73
N SER A 187 5.47 -2.36 -4.44
CA SER A 187 5.03 -1.65 -5.65
C SER A 187 4.47 -2.62 -6.70
N TYR A 188 5.16 -3.74 -6.95
CA TYR A 188 4.67 -4.82 -7.81
C TYR A 188 3.34 -5.40 -7.30
N LEU A 189 3.19 -5.63 -5.99
CA LEU A 189 1.93 -6.14 -5.42
C LEU A 189 0.77 -5.14 -5.58
N ILE A 190 1.01 -3.85 -5.38
CA ILE A 190 0.00 -2.78 -5.55
C ILE A 190 -0.44 -2.71 -7.01
N VAL A 191 0.50 -2.66 -7.96
CA VAL A 191 0.21 -2.67 -9.40
C VAL A 191 -0.56 -3.94 -9.80
N LYS A 192 -0.16 -5.12 -9.31
CA LYS A 192 -0.85 -6.39 -9.56
C LYS A 192 -2.30 -6.39 -9.07
N ILE A 193 -2.57 -5.80 -7.91
CA ILE A 193 -3.93 -5.64 -7.36
C ILE A 193 -4.73 -4.67 -8.23
N ALA A 194 -4.16 -3.51 -8.58
CA ALA A 194 -4.81 -2.50 -9.41
C ALA A 194 -5.18 -3.05 -10.81
N CYS A 195 -4.24 -3.70 -11.51
CA CYS A 195 -4.50 -4.34 -12.80
C CYS A 195 -5.62 -5.39 -12.70
N LYS A 196 -5.60 -6.24 -11.66
CA LYS A 196 -6.65 -7.26 -11.44
C LYS A 196 -8.03 -6.64 -11.19
N ALA A 197 -8.10 -5.50 -10.50
CA ALA A 197 -9.34 -4.77 -10.28
C ALA A 197 -9.88 -4.19 -11.61
N ILE A 198 -9.01 -3.57 -12.42
CA ILE A 198 -9.36 -3.02 -13.73
C ILE A 198 -9.85 -4.11 -14.69
N SER A 199 -9.16 -5.25 -14.78
CA SER A 199 -9.58 -6.36 -15.64
C SER A 199 -10.96 -6.90 -15.28
N LYS A 200 -11.28 -7.03 -13.98
CA LYS A 200 -12.62 -7.44 -13.53
C LYS A 200 -13.69 -6.39 -13.84
N GLY A 201 -13.37 -5.11 -13.65
CA GLY A 201 -14.26 -4.00 -13.99
C GLY A 201 -14.53 -3.90 -15.49
N LYS A 202 -13.58 -4.29 -16.35
CA LYS A 202 -13.76 -4.34 -17.80
C LYS A 202 -14.70 -5.48 -18.22
N VAL A 203 -14.45 -6.72 -17.75
CA VAL A 203 -15.30 -7.88 -18.07
C VAL A 203 -16.76 -7.61 -17.67
N SER A 204 -17.01 -7.12 -16.45
CA SER A 204 -18.36 -6.77 -15.98
C SER A 204 -19.03 -5.62 -16.75
N LYS A 205 -18.32 -4.93 -17.66
CA LYS A 205 -18.83 -3.80 -18.45
C LYS A 205 -18.99 -4.15 -19.92
N ASP A 206 -18.08 -4.95 -20.49
CA ASP A 206 -18.22 -5.56 -21.83
C ASP A 206 -19.42 -6.54 -21.85
N ASP A 207 -19.55 -7.43 -20.85
CA ASP A 207 -20.65 -8.40 -20.72
C ASP A 207 -22.08 -7.77 -20.66
N ARG A 208 -22.16 -6.43 -20.56
CA ARG A 208 -23.42 -5.68 -20.45
C ARG A 208 -23.63 -4.65 -21.57
N SER A 209 -22.66 -4.43 -22.46
CA SER A 209 -22.85 -3.59 -23.66
C SER A 209 -23.37 -4.37 -24.87
N ASP A 210 -23.18 -5.69 -24.90
CA ASP A 210 -23.40 -6.49 -26.11
C ASP A 210 -24.85 -7.01 -26.24
N ILE A 211 -25.81 -6.42 -25.50
CA ILE A 211 -27.23 -6.83 -25.46
C ILE A 211 -28.20 -5.79 -26.06
N GLU A 212 -27.71 -4.65 -26.56
CA GLU A 212 -28.57 -3.53 -27.02
C GLU A 212 -28.35 -3.13 -28.50
N SER A 213 -28.03 -4.10 -29.38
CA SER A 213 -27.99 -3.88 -30.84
C SER A 213 -28.18 -5.17 -31.66
N SER A 214 -29.35 -5.80 -31.59
CA SER A 214 -29.83 -6.74 -32.61
C SER A 214 -31.35 -6.99 -32.49
N SER A 215 -32.16 -5.95 -32.74
CA SER A 215 -33.58 -6.12 -33.10
C SER A 215 -33.79 -5.63 -34.53
N ASP A 216 -34.73 -6.28 -35.23
CA ASP A 216 -35.20 -6.01 -36.60
C ASP A 216 -34.19 -6.46 -37.69
N GLU A 217 -34.46 -7.49 -38.50
CA GLU A 217 -35.54 -7.54 -39.50
C GLU A 217 -36.32 -8.89 -39.61
N GLU A 218 -37.62 -8.79 -39.93
CA GLU A 218 -38.58 -9.83 -40.34
C GLU A 218 -39.19 -9.42 -41.71
N ASP A 219 -39.64 -10.29 -42.63
CA ASP A 219 -39.63 -11.76 -42.80
C ASP A 219 -39.74 -12.08 -44.32
N SER A 220 -39.38 -13.29 -44.78
CA SER A 220 -40.06 -13.95 -45.91
C SER A 220 -39.63 -15.41 -46.18
N GLU A 221 -40.58 -16.34 -46.17
CA GLU A 221 -40.48 -17.76 -46.57
C GLU A 221 -41.69 -18.20 -47.45
N PRO A 222 -41.77 -19.43 -48.03
CA PRO A 222 -40.75 -20.39 -48.47
C PRO A 222 -40.89 -20.71 -49.99
N PRO A 223 -41.61 -21.74 -50.55
CA PRO A 223 -41.97 -23.12 -50.16
C PRO A 223 -41.28 -24.24 -51.01
N GLY A 224 -40.89 -25.39 -50.41
CA GLY A 224 -40.00 -26.38 -51.06
C GLY A 224 -40.14 -27.90 -50.76
N LYS A 225 -41.31 -28.42 -50.36
CA LYS A 225 -41.73 -29.86 -50.36
C LYS A 225 -40.86 -30.95 -49.64
N ASN A 226 -41.37 -31.39 -48.47
CA ASN A 226 -41.86 -32.76 -48.12
C ASN A 226 -40.96 -34.04 -48.28
N PRO A 227 -41.30 -35.17 -47.61
CA PRO A 227 -41.68 -35.35 -46.19
C PRO A 227 -41.10 -36.65 -45.56
N HIS A 228 -41.05 -36.80 -44.22
CA HIS A 228 -41.19 -38.15 -43.60
C HIS A 228 -41.68 -38.14 -42.13
N THR A 229 -42.95 -38.55 -42.01
CA THR A 229 -43.62 -39.36 -40.96
C THR A 229 -43.28 -39.21 -39.47
N ALA A 230 -44.31 -38.88 -38.69
CA ALA A 230 -44.38 -38.81 -37.23
C ALA A 230 -44.28 -40.17 -36.48
N THR A 231 -44.12 -40.11 -35.15
CA THR A 231 -45.05 -40.75 -34.18
C THR A 231 -44.95 -40.10 -32.78
N THR A 232 -46.12 -39.88 -32.17
CA THR A 232 -46.38 -39.30 -30.83
C THR A 232 -46.58 -40.35 -29.74
N THR A 233 -46.30 -40.02 -28.46
CA THR A 233 -47.10 -40.25 -27.22
C THR A 233 -46.31 -39.68 -26.03
N ASN A 234 -46.78 -38.84 -25.08
CA ASN A 234 -47.99 -38.69 -24.24
C ASN A 234 -47.90 -39.28 -22.81
N GLY A 235 -48.07 -38.41 -21.80
CA GLY A 235 -48.50 -38.71 -20.41
C GLY A 235 -47.40 -39.05 -19.38
N THR A 236 -47.58 -38.88 -18.05
CA THR A 236 -48.63 -38.17 -17.25
C THR A 236 -48.24 -38.13 -15.75
N SER A 237 -48.74 -37.16 -14.96
CA SER A 237 -48.76 -37.11 -13.47
C SER A 237 -47.41 -37.11 -12.69
N GLY A 238 -47.32 -36.59 -11.45
CA GLY A 238 -48.29 -35.81 -10.66
C GLY A 238 -47.83 -35.51 -9.20
N THR A 239 -48.19 -34.31 -8.72
CA THR A 239 -48.76 -33.98 -7.38
C THR A 239 -47.97 -34.09 -6.04
N ASN A 240 -48.05 -32.97 -5.28
CA ASN A 240 -48.06 -32.83 -3.79
C ASN A 240 -46.75 -33.10 -3.02
N GLY A 241 -46.46 -32.53 -1.83
CA GLY A 241 -47.18 -31.58 -0.95
C GLY A 241 -46.79 -31.79 0.54
N TYR A 242 -47.09 -30.81 1.43
CA TYR A 242 -46.76 -30.72 2.89
C TYR A 242 -45.32 -30.30 3.25
N LEU A 243 -44.97 -29.32 4.12
CA LEU A 243 -45.49 -28.65 5.37
C LEU A 243 -45.17 -29.31 6.72
N LEU A 244 -44.97 -28.44 7.74
CA LEU A 244 -44.72 -28.65 9.19
C LEU A 244 -43.23 -28.85 9.59
N THR A 245 -42.64 -28.41 10.72
CA THR A 245 -42.73 -27.32 11.76
C THR A 245 -42.08 -27.88 13.05
N GLY A 246 -41.38 -27.04 13.84
CA GLY A 246 -40.75 -27.39 15.14
C GLY A 246 -39.24 -27.10 15.12
N ALA A 247 -38.60 -26.25 15.94
CA ALA A 247 -38.63 -26.00 17.39
C ALA A 247 -38.24 -27.24 18.22
N CYS A 248 -37.45 -27.21 19.30
CA CYS A 248 -36.47 -26.30 19.94
C CYS A 248 -36.09 -27.00 21.28
N ALA A 249 -34.87 -26.78 21.82
CA ALA A 249 -34.42 -27.25 23.17
C ALA A 249 -34.27 -28.80 23.33
N MET A 250 -33.50 -29.37 24.28
CA MET A 250 -32.57 -28.86 25.32
C MET A 250 -31.58 -29.99 25.75
N ASP A 251 -30.52 -29.61 26.46
CA ASP A 251 -29.69 -30.37 27.43
C ASP A 251 -29.05 -31.74 27.09
N ASP A 252 -27.70 -31.77 27.01
CA ASP A 252 -26.78 -32.43 27.98
C ASP A 252 -25.36 -31.85 27.84
#